data_AF-A0A1Y3L898-F1
#
_entry.id   AF-A0A1Y3L898-F1
#
_cell.length_a   1.000
_cell.length_b   1.000
_cell.length_c   1.000
_cell.angle_alpha   90.00
_cell.angle_beta   90.00
_cell.angle_gamma   90.00
#
_symmetry.space_group_name_H-M   'P 1'
#
loop_
_entity.id
_entity.type
_entity.pdbx_description
1 polymer ?
#
loop_
_entity_poly.entity_id
_entity_poly.type
_entity_poly.pdbx_seq_one_letter_code
_entity_poly.pdbx_strand_id
1 'polypeptide(L)'
;MRIPSRLIGGAVVAALLTQLTACGTLFFPDRRGQIEGKVDPVIVALDAIGILFYVIPGLIAFGVDFATGAIYLPGGKTAQVDPHTLNKAIAADGKVDKVRLQAILESELGQRLPLNDPRLIQHKGSVEQLAMYGLKPAA
;
A
#
# COMPACT_ATOMS: atom_id res chain seq x y z
N MET A 1 6.25 -44.28 -26.18
CA MET A 1 7.10 -43.22 -25.59
C MET A 1 6.44 -41.81 -25.51
N ARG A 2 5.12 -41.63 -25.71
CA ARG A 2 4.49 -40.28 -25.73
C ARG A 2 4.02 -39.72 -24.37
N ILE A 3 3.95 -40.57 -23.34
CA ILE A 3 3.50 -40.20 -21.99
C ILE A 3 4.57 -39.42 -21.20
N PRO A 4 5.87 -39.81 -21.19
CA PRO A 4 6.88 -39.05 -20.44
C PRO A 4 7.09 -37.64 -21.02
N SER A 5 7.02 -37.47 -22.34
CA SER A 5 7.15 -36.16 -22.97
C SER A 5 5.97 -35.22 -22.67
N ARG A 6 4.76 -35.75 -22.45
CA ARG A 6 3.59 -34.96 -22.02
C ARG A 6 3.67 -34.56 -20.55
N LEU A 7 4.20 -35.44 -19.69
CA LEU A 7 4.45 -35.13 -18.27
C LEU A 7 5.57 -34.09 -18.11
N ILE A 8 6.66 -34.24 -18.86
CA ILE A 8 7.75 -33.27 -18.90
C ILE A 8 7.26 -31.94 -19.46
N GLY A 9 6.50 -31.94 -20.56
CA GLY A 9 5.89 -30.74 -21.12
C GLY A 9 4.96 -30.03 -20.14
N GLY A 10 4.13 -30.80 -19.42
CA GLY A 10 3.27 -30.27 -18.35
C GLY A 10 4.05 -29.65 -17.20
N ALA A 11 5.13 -30.31 -16.74
CA ALA A 11 6.00 -29.79 -15.69
C ALA A 11 6.72 -28.51 -16.12
N VAL A 12 7.17 -28.41 -17.38
CA VAL A 12 7.82 -27.21 -17.92
C VAL A 12 6.82 -26.06 -18.04
N VAL A 13 5.60 -26.31 -18.53
CA VAL A 13 4.55 -25.27 -18.61
C VAL A 13 4.15 -24.80 -17.21
N ALA A 14 3.98 -25.71 -16.25
CA ALA A 14 3.70 -25.35 -14.87
C ALA A 14 4.84 -24.50 -14.26
N ALA A 15 6.09 -24.88 -14.48
CA ALA A 15 7.25 -24.12 -14.01
C ALA A 15 7.32 -22.71 -14.63
N LEU A 16 7.06 -22.58 -15.93
CA LEU A 16 7.02 -21.30 -16.64
C LEU A 16 5.86 -20.41 -16.14
N LEU A 17 4.68 -21.00 -15.90
CA LEU A 17 3.53 -20.28 -15.33
C LEU A 17 3.81 -19.80 -13.90
N THR A 18 4.51 -20.61 -13.08
CA THR A 18 4.92 -20.17 -11.74
C THR A 18 5.96 -19.04 -11.76
N GLN A 19 6.86 -19.01 -12.76
CA GLN A 19 7.79 -17.90 -12.94
C GLN A 19 7.08 -16.60 -13.35
N LEU A 20 5.97 -16.70 -14.09
CA LEU A 20 5.14 -15.55 -14.47
C LEU A 20 4.33 -14.99 -13.28
N THR A 21 3.88 -15.85 -12.34
CA THR A 21 3.12 -15.42 -11.15
C THR A 21 4.02 -14.94 -10.00
N ALA A 22 5.27 -15.39 -9.92
CA ALA A 22 6.26 -14.97 -8.92
C ALA A 22 6.81 -13.54 -9.13
N CYS A 23 6.36 -12.87 -10.19
CA CYS A 23 6.61 -11.44 -10.38
C CYS A 23 5.47 -10.65 -9.72
N GLY A 24 5.28 -10.72 -8.39
CA GLY A 24 4.26 -9.93 -7.67
C GLY A 24 4.34 -8.43 -7.99
N THR A 25 5.52 -7.98 -8.42
CA THR A 25 5.82 -6.67 -8.98
C THR A 25 5.21 -6.33 -10.34
N LEU A 26 4.80 -7.32 -11.15
CA LEU A 26 4.05 -7.13 -12.40
C LEU A 26 2.56 -6.90 -12.12
N PHE A 27 2.00 -7.60 -11.13
CA PHE A 27 0.58 -7.49 -10.76
C PHE A 27 0.31 -6.31 -9.81
N PHE A 28 1.29 -5.91 -8.99
CA PHE A 28 1.17 -4.82 -8.04
C PHE A 28 2.33 -3.80 -8.14
N PRO A 29 2.48 -3.09 -9.29
CA PRO A 29 3.54 -2.10 -9.46
C PRO A 29 3.45 -0.96 -8.43
N ASP A 30 2.23 -0.63 -7.97
CA ASP A 30 1.97 0.45 -7.00
C ASP A 30 2.52 0.19 -5.58
N ARG A 31 2.95 -1.05 -5.27
CA ARG A 31 3.52 -1.44 -3.96
C ARG A 31 5.04 -1.40 -3.92
N ARG A 32 5.70 -1.10 -5.05
CA ARG A 32 7.16 -1.03 -5.18
C ARG A 32 7.74 0.07 -4.29
N GLY A 33 8.71 -0.29 -3.45
CA GLY A 33 9.42 0.66 -2.57
C GLY A 33 8.79 0.83 -1.18
N GLN A 34 7.74 0.06 -0.89
CA GLN A 34 7.08 0.04 0.41
C GLN A 34 7.68 -1.06 1.27
N ILE A 35 8.83 -0.77 1.88
CA ILE A 35 9.57 -1.71 2.76
C ILE A 35 9.09 -1.69 4.21
N GLU A 36 8.08 -0.87 4.53
CA GLU A 36 7.40 -0.83 5.82
C GLU A 36 5.89 -0.90 5.63
N GLY A 37 5.21 -1.75 6.42
CA GLY A 37 3.77 -1.90 6.36
C GLY A 37 3.27 -3.17 7.04
N LYS A 38 1.94 -3.31 7.11
CA LYS A 38 1.32 -4.58 7.50
C LYS A 38 1.45 -5.57 6.36
N VAL A 39 1.77 -6.82 6.67
CA VAL A 39 1.88 -7.90 5.69
C VAL A 39 0.50 -8.26 5.13
N ASP A 40 0.40 -8.44 3.81
CA ASP A 40 -0.81 -8.88 3.12
C ASP A 40 -0.97 -10.40 3.28
N PRO A 41 -1.97 -10.88 4.04
CA PRO A 41 -2.12 -12.31 4.33
C PRO A 41 -2.44 -13.13 3.07
N VAL A 42 -2.98 -12.52 2.01
CA VAL A 42 -3.25 -13.21 0.75
C VAL A 42 -1.95 -13.54 0.03
N ILE A 43 -1.02 -12.58 -0.04
CA ILE A 43 0.29 -12.78 -0.69
C ILE A 43 1.09 -13.83 0.08
N VAL A 44 1.12 -13.75 1.42
CA VAL A 44 1.80 -14.75 2.27
C VAL A 44 1.23 -16.15 2.05
N ALA A 45 -0.09 -16.29 1.93
CA ALA A 45 -0.70 -17.59 1.68
C ALA A 45 -0.32 -18.15 0.31
N LEU A 46 -0.23 -17.31 -0.73
CA LEU A 46 0.21 -17.71 -2.06
C LEU A 46 1.68 -18.16 -2.06
N ASP A 47 2.57 -17.42 -1.39
CA ASP A 47 3.97 -17.80 -1.24
C ASP A 47 4.12 -19.10 -0.43
N ALA A 48 3.35 -19.27 0.64
CA ALA A 48 3.36 -20.49 1.45
C ALA A 48 2.92 -21.72 0.64
N ILE A 49 1.93 -21.58 -0.25
CA ILE A 49 1.55 -22.62 -1.21
C ILE A 49 2.71 -22.91 -2.17
N GLY A 50 3.38 -21.87 -2.68
CA GLY A 50 4.56 -22.01 -3.52
C GLY A 50 5.69 -22.80 -2.85
N ILE A 51 5.98 -22.48 -1.59
CA ILE A 51 6.99 -23.17 -0.77
C ILE A 51 6.59 -24.64 -0.52
N LEU A 52 5.31 -24.91 -0.27
CA LEU A 52 4.81 -26.26 0.02
C LEU A 52 5.03 -27.23 -1.14
N PHE A 53 4.81 -26.79 -2.39
CA PHE A 53 4.96 -27.65 -3.57
C PHE A 53 6.36 -27.56 -4.21
N TYR A 54 7.05 -26.43 -4.08
CA TYR A 54 8.35 -26.17 -4.69
C TYR A 54 9.22 -25.32 -3.75
N VAL A 55 9.92 -25.98 -2.82
CA VAL A 55 10.68 -25.31 -1.73
C VAL A 55 11.64 -24.24 -2.25
N ILE A 56 12.55 -24.58 -3.18
CA ILE A 56 13.56 -23.62 -3.66
C ILE A 56 12.90 -22.46 -4.43
N PRO A 57 12.04 -22.70 -5.44
CA PRO A 57 11.34 -21.62 -6.14
C PRO A 57 10.45 -20.76 -5.22
N GLY A 58 9.74 -21.37 -4.27
CA GLY A 58 8.85 -20.66 -3.35
C GLY A 58 9.60 -19.75 -2.38
N LEU A 59 10.77 -20.17 -1.87
CA LEU A 59 11.60 -19.31 -1.03
C LEU A 59 12.16 -18.11 -1.80
N ILE A 60 12.50 -18.29 -3.08
CA ILE A 60 12.94 -17.20 -3.95
C ILE A 60 11.80 -16.20 -4.15
N ALA A 61 10.59 -16.67 -4.47
CA ALA A 61 9.41 -15.81 -4.65
C ALA A 61 9.11 -14.99 -3.38
N PHE A 62 9.06 -15.65 -2.23
CA PHE A 62 8.86 -14.99 -0.93
C PHE A 62 9.91 -13.91 -0.65
N GLY A 63 11.18 -14.20 -0.93
CA GLY A 63 12.27 -13.23 -0.77
C GLY A 63 12.15 -12.02 -1.70
N VAL A 64 11.75 -12.24 -2.96
CA VAL A 64 11.53 -11.16 -3.94
C VAL A 64 10.35 -10.29 -3.54
N ASP A 65 9.23 -10.87 -3.13
CA ASP A 65 8.03 -10.13 -2.72
C ASP A 65 8.28 -9.34 -1.43
N PHE A 66 9.11 -9.86 -0.51
CA PHE A 66 9.58 -9.12 0.66
C PHE A 66 10.51 -7.95 0.28
N ALA A 67 11.52 -8.20 -0.56
CA ALA A 67 12.51 -7.20 -0.95
C ALA A 67 11.93 -6.08 -1.82
N THR A 68 10.91 -6.39 -2.63
CA THR A 68 10.25 -5.42 -3.51
C THR A 68 9.08 -4.69 -2.86
N GLY A 69 8.59 -5.20 -1.72
CA GLY A 69 7.47 -4.65 -0.97
C GLY A 69 6.09 -5.17 -1.39
N ALA A 70 6.03 -6.12 -2.33
CA ALA A 70 4.78 -6.74 -2.78
C ALA A 70 4.07 -7.53 -1.68
N ILE A 71 4.83 -8.05 -0.70
CA ILE A 71 4.29 -8.77 0.46
C ILE A 71 3.51 -7.86 1.42
N TYR A 72 3.70 -6.55 1.36
CA TYR A 72 3.01 -5.61 2.23
C TYR A 72 1.68 -5.18 1.62
N LEU A 73 0.74 -4.84 2.49
CA LEU A 73 -0.50 -4.17 2.10
C LEU A 73 -0.17 -2.87 1.36
N PRO A 74 -0.94 -2.50 0.33
CA PRO A 74 -0.73 -1.25 -0.36
C PRO A 74 -0.89 -0.13 0.66
N GLY A 75 0.06 0.80 0.66
CA GLY A 75 0.07 1.97 1.53
C GLY A 75 -1.29 2.61 1.52
N GLY A 76 -1.77 2.99 2.71
CA GLY A 76 -3.06 3.64 2.85
C GLY A 76 -3.18 4.76 1.82
N LYS A 77 -4.28 4.77 1.05
CA LYS A 77 -4.57 5.85 0.11
C LYS A 77 -4.56 7.15 0.90
N THR A 78 -3.55 7.99 0.68
CA THR A 78 -3.49 9.32 1.28
C THR A 78 -4.34 10.23 0.41
N ALA A 79 -5.51 10.61 0.93
CA ALA A 79 -6.30 11.64 0.29
C ALA A 79 -5.72 13.00 0.70
N GLN A 80 -5.22 13.75 -0.27
CA GLN A 80 -4.68 15.09 -0.06
C GLN A 80 -5.63 16.11 -0.67
N VAL A 81 -6.03 17.09 0.15
CA VAL A 81 -6.79 18.27 -0.31
C VAL A 81 -5.80 19.40 -0.58
N ASP A 82 -6.13 20.26 -1.54
CA ASP A 82 -5.30 21.42 -1.90
C ASP A 82 -5.01 22.30 -0.65
N PRO A 83 -3.73 22.63 -0.38
CA PRO A 83 -3.33 23.48 0.76
C PRO A 83 -4.00 24.86 0.76
N HIS A 84 -4.23 25.47 -0.40
CA HIS A 84 -4.89 26.78 -0.50
C HIS A 84 -6.36 26.71 -0.05
N THR A 85 -7.02 25.59 -0.32
CA THR A 85 -8.39 25.35 0.17
C THR A 85 -8.39 25.08 1.67
N LEU A 86 -7.42 24.31 2.18
CA LEU A 86 -7.25 24.05 3.61
C LEU A 86 -6.95 25.32 4.43
N ASN A 87 -6.25 26.29 3.87
CA ASN A 87 -6.00 27.59 4.52
C ASN A 87 -7.30 28.34 4.88
N LYS A 88 -8.41 28.10 4.16
CA LYS A 88 -9.72 28.67 4.48
C LYS A 88 -10.32 28.12 5.79
N ALA A 89 -9.82 26.97 6.26
CA ALA A 89 -10.19 26.39 7.54
C ALA A 89 -9.44 27.01 8.73
N ILE A 90 -8.47 27.90 8.51
CA ILE A 90 -7.76 28.59 9.58
C ILE A 90 -8.60 29.81 9.99
N ALA A 91 -8.97 29.87 11.28
CA ALA A 91 -9.67 31.01 11.86
C ALA A 91 -8.72 32.22 12.01
N ALA A 92 -9.31 33.40 12.23
CA ALA A 92 -8.54 34.65 12.39
C ALA A 92 -7.58 34.62 13.59
N ASP A 93 -7.78 33.72 14.56
CA ASP A 93 -6.91 33.51 15.71
C ASP A 93 -5.76 32.51 15.42
N GLY A 94 -5.61 32.08 14.17
CA GLY A 94 -4.59 31.12 13.72
C GLY A 94 -4.90 29.67 14.10
N LYS A 95 -6.06 29.38 14.70
CA LYS A 95 -6.46 28.00 15.02
C LYS A 95 -7.24 27.37 13.88
N VAL A 96 -7.16 26.04 13.79
CA VAL A 96 -7.95 25.26 12.82
C VAL A 96 -9.41 25.22 13.29
N ASP A 97 -10.30 25.79 12.48
CA ASP A 97 -11.75 25.69 12.64
C ASP A 97 -12.20 24.32 12.14
N LYS A 98 -12.49 23.42 13.10
CA LYS A 98 -12.93 22.06 12.81
C LYS A 98 -14.24 22.01 12.01
N VAL A 99 -15.14 22.97 12.18
CA VAL A 99 -16.43 22.97 11.47
C VAL A 99 -16.20 23.28 10.00
N ARG A 100 -15.39 24.32 9.71
CA ARG A 100 -15.00 24.66 8.34
C ARG A 100 -14.14 23.58 7.69
N LEU A 101 -13.19 23.03 8.42
CA LEU A 101 -12.34 21.94 7.93
C LEU A 101 -13.19 20.72 7.55
N GLN A 102 -14.16 20.35 8.38
CA GLN A 102 -15.07 19.26 8.07
C GLN A 102 -15.87 19.52 6.79
N ALA A 103 -16.38 20.73 6.59
CA ALA A 103 -17.10 21.10 5.37
C ALA A 103 -16.23 20.99 4.11
N ILE A 104 -14.97 21.44 4.18
CA ILE A 104 -14.01 21.34 3.08
C ILE A 104 -13.68 19.87 2.76
N LEU A 105 -13.42 19.06 3.79
CA LEU A 105 -13.16 17.64 3.62
C LEU A 105 -14.37 16.92 3.01
N GLU A 106 -15.59 17.28 3.44
CA GLU A 106 -16.82 16.69 2.90
C GLU A 106 -17.03 17.07 1.43
N SER A 107 -16.72 18.29 1.02
CA SER A 107 -16.82 18.72 -0.38
C SER A 107 -15.77 18.09 -1.29
N GLU A 108 -14.52 17.95 -0.82
CA GLU A 108 -13.39 17.50 -1.64
C GLU A 108 -13.26 15.97 -1.67
N LEU A 109 -13.60 15.30 -0.56
CA LEU A 109 -13.47 13.85 -0.43
C LEU A 109 -14.79 13.11 -0.64
N GLY A 110 -15.93 13.82 -0.65
CA GLY A 110 -17.25 13.20 -0.71
C GLY A 110 -17.57 12.34 0.52
N GLN A 111 -16.81 12.48 1.60
CA GLN A 111 -16.96 11.71 2.84
C GLN A 111 -17.04 12.65 4.04
N ARG A 112 -18.00 12.39 4.91
CA ARG A 112 -18.16 13.14 6.17
C ARG A 112 -17.22 12.57 7.25
N LEU A 113 -16.15 13.29 7.54
CA LEU A 113 -15.18 12.94 8.58
C LEU A 113 -15.51 13.66 9.90
N PRO A 114 -15.90 12.94 10.97
CA PRO A 114 -16.23 13.57 12.26
C PRO A 114 -14.97 14.04 12.99
N LEU A 115 -14.65 15.33 12.89
CA LEU A 115 -13.47 15.93 13.55
C LEU A 115 -13.64 16.17 15.07
N ASN A 116 -14.78 15.74 15.62
CA ASN A 116 -15.11 15.78 17.04
C ASN A 116 -15.10 14.38 17.69
N ASP A 117 -14.71 13.33 16.97
CA ASP A 117 -14.57 11.99 17.53
C ASP A 117 -13.41 11.97 18.55
N PRO A 118 -13.58 11.42 19.76
CA PRO A 118 -12.51 11.30 20.75
C PRO A 118 -11.33 10.44 20.29
N ARG A 119 -11.50 9.61 19.26
CA ARG A 119 -10.44 8.81 18.64
C ARG A 119 -9.66 9.59 17.57
N LEU A 120 -10.00 10.84 17.30
CA LEU A 120 -9.26 11.67 16.35
C LEU A 120 -7.85 11.93 16.88
N ILE A 121 -6.86 11.42 16.16
CA ILE A 121 -5.45 11.69 16.44
C ILE A 121 -5.05 12.95 15.68
N GLN A 122 -4.65 14.00 16.41
CA GLN A 122 -4.15 15.23 15.83
C GLN A 122 -2.63 15.32 16.04
N HIS A 123 -1.88 15.35 14.94
CA HIS A 123 -0.46 15.66 14.96
C HIS A 123 -0.25 17.16 14.70
N LYS A 124 0.55 17.82 15.53
CA LYS A 124 0.99 19.20 15.36
C LYS A 124 2.51 19.21 15.39
N GLY A 125 3.14 20.00 14.53
CA GLY A 125 4.59 20.10 14.47
C GLY A 125 5.06 21.15 13.47
N SER A 126 6.37 21.36 13.41
CA SER A 126 7.00 22.15 12.36
C SER A 126 6.82 21.49 10.99
N VAL A 127 7.10 22.24 9.93
CA VAL A 127 7.01 21.77 8.55
C VAL A 127 7.88 20.51 8.34
N GLU A 128 9.05 20.47 8.97
CA GLU A 128 9.98 19.34 8.95
C GLU A 128 9.41 18.13 9.69
N GLN A 129 8.77 18.33 10.84
CA GLN A 129 8.14 17.25 11.61
C GLN A 129 6.92 16.67 10.89
N LEU A 130 6.16 17.50 10.16
CA LEU A 130 5.04 17.05 9.34
C LEU A 130 5.53 16.30 8.09
N ALA A 131 6.67 16.69 7.51
CA ALA A 131 7.31 15.98 6.40
C ALA A 131 7.72 14.54 6.78
N MET A 132 8.07 14.28 8.05
CA MET A 132 8.33 12.91 8.54
C MET A 132 7.11 11.99 8.44
N TYR A 133 5.88 12.55 8.41
CA TYR A 133 4.64 11.79 8.19
C TYR A 133 4.29 11.62 6.70
N GLY A 134 5.22 11.93 5.79
CA GLY A 134 4.98 11.84 4.34
C GLY A 134 4.06 12.92 3.78
N LEU A 135 3.65 13.89 4.61
CA LEU A 135 2.96 15.09 4.16
C LEU A 135 3.98 15.98 3.45
N LYS A 136 3.99 15.99 2.13
CA LYS A 136 4.86 16.92 1.38
C LYS A 136 4.47 18.34 1.79
N PRO A 137 5.40 19.14 2.33
CA PRO A 137 5.12 20.54 2.59
C PRO A 137 4.96 21.22 1.23
N ALA A 138 3.70 21.44 0.85
CA ALA A 138 3.39 22.32 -0.25
C ALA A 138 3.51 23.74 0.30
N ALA A 139 4.64 24.37 -0.04
CA ALA A 139 4.88 25.80 0.17
C ALA A 139 3.83 26.65 -0.57
#